data_AF-R5APW3-F1
#
_entry.id   AF-R5APW3-F1
#
_cell.length_a   1.000
_cell.length_b   1.000
_cell.length_c   1.000
_cell.angle_alpha   90.00
_cell.angle_beta   90.00
_cell.angle_gamma   90.00
#
_symmetry.space_group_name_H-M   'P 1'
#
loop_
_entity.id
_entity.type
_entity.pdbx_description
1 polymer ?
#
loop_
_entity_poly.entity_id
_entity_poly.type
_entity_poly.pdbx_seq_one_letter_code
_entity_poly.pdbx_strand_id
1 'polypeptide(L)'
;MKKTILTAVAVAAMSLSAASQGYVVKITPTEGTPETFPVNSLSEVRFVPAPRYTDFNNDFIGEYSNRDNFGEYAIVISNGPVDQTGQPTEAGGISILLALVNEQPADMDNISVPAGYYRCNNGLALKTCDITRSAVQTCGEEGDVTNEPIIGGTVDVRRSGETYDVRAELTTMSGIVNARFRGRMPIEAHITSSGEFTEDVTANIDGAQGRFYGSWTRPFADDMTLQLYTGDGTKGYWINIPVNMPKVADPMNPVQHLADGVYKIDPREIVSKYTYMPFTMELGHELDMWGSVYPVGTYVIYTGDNAGENRMSLICDGTMTVSDGGTKISLDLINKGGKHIRAEYSGNVTIKNFCDNDANEIKPIDTLTGDYALTFTSVQKAVCYAMGSYVKEGLYNYIVQVTDPNMAKGDFVQLELCSTSEDFPDGTYTIDDSFTDFSGIRGHMDYGGVPDFSVVGNLEKYDAQGYQEIQACVGSGTVTFETVDGGKKITFNLVSADGHKITGTYTGSMQTFKNY
;
A
#
# COMPACT_ATOMS: atom_id res chain seq x y z
N MET A 1 10.09 0.60 -69.97
CA MET A 1 8.87 1.38 -69.67
C MET A 1 7.70 0.40 -69.65
N LYS A 2 7.14 0.16 -68.45
CA LYS A 2 5.85 0.71 -67.95
C LYS A 2 4.63 0.01 -68.59
N LYS A 3 3.93 -0.83 -67.80
CA LYS A 3 2.64 -0.55 -67.12
C LYS A 3 1.46 -0.76 -68.11
N THR A 4 0.44 -1.56 -67.78
CA THR A 4 -0.70 -1.10 -66.96
C THR A 4 -1.51 -2.30 -66.43
N ILE A 5 -1.85 -2.23 -65.13
CA ILE A 5 -2.85 -3.01 -64.38
C ILE A 5 -4.17 -2.22 -64.44
N LEU A 6 -5.32 -2.89 -64.24
CA LEU A 6 -6.73 -2.42 -64.21
C LEU A 6 -7.43 -2.46 -65.58
N THR A 7 -8.72 -2.78 -65.72
CA THR A 7 -9.90 -2.20 -65.03
C THR A 7 -11.14 -3.07 -65.36
N ALA A 8 -11.98 -3.46 -64.39
CA ALA A 8 -13.32 -2.91 -64.10
C ALA A 8 -14.46 -3.18 -65.12
N VAL A 9 -15.44 -3.97 -64.64
CA VAL A 9 -16.91 -3.72 -64.65
C VAL A 9 -17.74 -3.96 -65.93
N ALA A 10 -18.95 -4.51 -65.66
CA ALA A 10 -20.19 -4.61 -66.46
C ALA A 10 -20.28 -5.80 -67.42
N VAL A 11 -21.39 -6.55 -67.51
CA VAL A 11 -22.79 -6.13 -67.79
C VAL A 11 -23.75 -7.10 -67.04
N ALA A 12 -24.68 -6.65 -66.18
CA ALA A 12 -26.07 -6.18 -66.46
C ALA A 12 -26.93 -7.26 -67.20
N ALA A 13 -28.22 -7.47 -67.01
CA ALA A 13 -29.31 -6.79 -66.32
C ALA A 13 -30.52 -7.76 -66.27
N MET A 14 -31.57 -7.35 -65.55
CA MET A 14 -32.97 -7.81 -65.67
C MET A 14 -33.25 -9.20 -65.07
N SER A 15 -34.31 -9.46 -64.34
CA SER A 15 -35.48 -8.68 -63.94
C SER A 15 -36.31 -9.59 -63.01
N LEU A 16 -37.22 -8.98 -62.23
CA LEU A 16 -38.45 -9.59 -61.74
C LEU A 16 -38.35 -10.70 -60.68
N SER A 17 -38.62 -10.27 -59.43
CA SER A 17 -39.47 -10.95 -58.45
C SER A 17 -39.32 -12.48 -58.28
N ALA A 18 -38.63 -12.90 -57.20
CA ALA A 18 -39.17 -13.84 -56.21
C ALA A 18 -38.08 -14.22 -55.18
N ALA A 19 -38.48 -14.21 -53.90
CA ALA A 19 -37.83 -14.79 -52.73
C ALA A 19 -36.47 -14.19 -52.29
N SER A 20 -36.45 -13.56 -51.11
CA SER A 20 -35.21 -13.22 -50.41
C SER A 20 -34.48 -14.51 -50.00
N GLN A 21 -33.58 -15.00 -50.84
CA GLN A 21 -32.55 -15.93 -50.39
C GLN A 21 -31.63 -15.16 -49.41
N GLY A 22 -31.70 -15.52 -48.13
CA GLY A 22 -30.79 -15.01 -47.12
C GLY A 22 -29.40 -15.56 -47.37
N TYR A 23 -28.54 -14.75 -47.98
CA TYR A 23 -27.13 -15.10 -48.10
C TYR A 23 -26.46 -15.00 -46.72
N VAL A 24 -25.58 -15.95 -46.42
CA VAL A 24 -24.75 -15.98 -45.20
C VAL A 24 -23.29 -16.02 -45.60
N VAL A 25 -22.43 -15.34 -44.83
CA VAL A 25 -20.98 -15.52 -44.92
C VAL A 25 -20.60 -16.63 -43.97
N LYS A 26 -20.12 -17.76 -44.50
CA LYS A 26 -19.61 -18.88 -43.72
C LYS A 26 -18.09 -18.84 -43.68
N ILE A 27 -17.53 -18.62 -42.51
CA ILE A 27 -16.09 -18.79 -42.27
C ILE A 27 -15.89 -20.24 -41.86
N THR A 28 -15.17 -21.00 -42.68
CA THR A 28 -14.82 -22.40 -42.37
C THR A 28 -13.33 -22.46 -42.09
N PRO A 29 -12.91 -22.44 -40.81
CA PRO A 29 -11.51 -22.65 -40.45
C PRO A 29 -11.02 -24.02 -40.93
N THR A 30 -9.73 -24.13 -41.27
CA THR A 30 -9.09 -25.43 -41.49
C THR A 30 -9.02 -26.28 -40.22
N GLU A 31 -9.04 -25.64 -39.05
CA GLU A 31 -9.19 -26.27 -37.73
C GLU A 31 -10.12 -25.40 -36.87
N GLY A 32 -11.18 -26.00 -36.28
CA GLY A 32 -12.18 -25.31 -35.44
C GLY A 32 -13.61 -25.35 -35.99
N THR A 33 -14.56 -24.83 -35.19
CA THR A 33 -15.99 -24.84 -35.53
C THR A 33 -16.31 -23.74 -36.56
N PRO A 34 -17.02 -24.03 -37.67
CA PRO A 34 -17.41 -23.02 -38.63
C PRO A 34 -18.35 -21.96 -38.02
N GLU A 35 -18.07 -20.69 -38.27
CA GLU A 35 -18.94 -19.58 -37.86
C GLU A 35 -19.71 -19.03 -39.06
N THR A 36 -20.96 -18.62 -38.82
CA THR A 36 -21.87 -18.15 -39.87
C THR A 36 -22.45 -16.79 -39.49
N PHE A 37 -22.27 -15.81 -40.37
CA PHE A 37 -22.74 -14.45 -40.17
C PHE A 37 -23.85 -14.12 -41.17
N PRO A 38 -25.01 -13.62 -40.70
CA PRO A 38 -26.01 -13.00 -41.56
C PRO A 38 -25.40 -11.83 -42.33
N VAL A 39 -25.60 -11.74 -43.65
CA VAL A 39 -25.01 -10.63 -44.45
C VAL A 39 -25.52 -9.26 -43.98
N ASN A 40 -26.74 -9.22 -43.47
CA ASN A 40 -27.39 -8.05 -42.87
C ASN A 40 -26.85 -7.65 -41.49
N SER A 41 -25.97 -8.45 -40.86
CA SER A 41 -25.24 -8.07 -39.65
C SER A 41 -23.80 -7.65 -39.90
N LEU A 42 -23.37 -7.56 -41.17
CA LEU A 42 -22.01 -7.19 -41.56
C LEU A 42 -22.01 -5.81 -42.21
N SER A 43 -21.25 -4.87 -41.63
CA SER A 43 -21.03 -3.55 -42.24
C SER A 43 -19.96 -3.60 -43.34
N GLU A 44 -18.92 -4.43 -43.20
CA GLU A 44 -17.85 -4.62 -44.19
C GLU A 44 -17.04 -5.91 -43.90
N VAL A 45 -16.42 -6.53 -44.91
CA VAL A 45 -15.41 -7.61 -44.77
C VAL A 45 -14.12 -7.14 -45.43
N ARG A 46 -13.04 -6.97 -44.65
CA ARG A 46 -11.72 -6.55 -45.14
C ARG A 46 -10.70 -7.66 -44.97
N PHE A 47 -9.99 -7.99 -46.04
CA PHE A 47 -8.79 -8.83 -46.00
C PHE A 47 -7.57 -7.92 -46.07
N VAL A 48 -6.84 -7.81 -44.96
CA VAL A 48 -5.61 -7.03 -44.90
C VAL A 48 -4.43 -8.02 -44.90
N PRO A 49 -3.43 -7.86 -45.79
CA PRO A 49 -2.20 -8.64 -45.69
C PRO A 49 -1.60 -8.48 -44.30
N ALA A 50 -1.23 -9.60 -43.66
CA ALA A 50 -0.57 -9.54 -42.37
C ALA A 50 0.68 -8.66 -42.46
N PRO A 51 0.92 -7.78 -41.47
CA PRO A 51 2.10 -6.93 -41.47
C PRO A 51 3.37 -7.78 -41.41
N ARG A 52 4.50 -7.16 -41.76
CA ARG A 52 5.80 -7.77 -41.50
C ARG A 52 6.08 -7.64 -40.00
N TYR A 53 6.20 -8.77 -39.33
CA TYR A 53 6.57 -8.81 -37.91
C TYR A 53 8.08 -8.80 -37.74
N THR A 54 8.52 -8.15 -36.66
CA THR A 54 9.86 -8.29 -36.10
C THR A 54 9.85 -9.47 -35.12
N ASP A 55 10.90 -10.30 -35.14
CA ASP A 55 11.02 -11.43 -34.23
C ASP A 55 11.50 -10.96 -32.86
N PHE A 56 10.80 -11.39 -31.80
CA PHE A 56 11.08 -11.10 -30.39
C PHE A 56 11.31 -12.42 -29.64
N ASN A 57 12.20 -13.28 -30.15
CA ASN A 57 12.38 -14.65 -29.63
C ASN A 57 13.63 -14.78 -28.73
N ASN A 58 14.21 -13.66 -28.27
CA ASN A 58 15.48 -13.69 -27.54
C ASN A 58 15.28 -14.15 -26.10
N ASP A 59 14.52 -13.38 -25.31
CA ASP A 59 14.14 -13.74 -23.95
C ASP A 59 12.61 -13.72 -23.76
N PHE A 60 12.19 -14.44 -22.72
CA PHE A 60 10.82 -14.52 -22.27
C PHE A 60 10.75 -14.52 -20.74
N ILE A 61 9.90 -13.68 -20.17
CA ILE A 61 9.50 -13.73 -18.75
C ILE A 61 7.98 -13.80 -18.72
N GLY A 62 7.43 -14.63 -17.83
CA GLY A 62 5.99 -14.82 -17.71
C GLY A 62 5.57 -14.97 -16.26
N GLU A 63 4.62 -14.14 -15.84
CA GLU A 63 4.05 -14.13 -14.50
C GLU A 63 2.53 -14.14 -14.56
N TYR A 64 1.92 -14.83 -13.59
CA TYR A 64 0.47 -14.90 -13.41
C TYR A 64 0.02 -14.20 -12.13
N SER A 65 -0.98 -13.32 -12.24
CA SER A 65 -1.63 -12.68 -11.10
C SER A 65 -3.17 -12.79 -11.12
N ASN A 66 -3.80 -12.88 -9.94
CA ASN A 66 -5.25 -12.76 -9.79
C ASN A 66 -5.65 -11.28 -9.67
N ARG A 67 -6.68 -10.84 -10.41
CA ARG A 67 -7.20 -9.45 -10.34
C ARG A 67 -8.71 -9.38 -10.53
N ASP A 68 -9.46 -8.99 -9.49
CA ASP A 68 -10.93 -8.80 -9.51
C ASP A 68 -11.77 -9.98 -10.06
N ASN A 69 -11.28 -11.21 -10.00
CA ASN A 69 -11.83 -12.46 -10.62
C ASN A 69 -11.34 -12.80 -12.04
N PHE A 70 -10.41 -12.02 -12.59
CA PHE A 70 -9.68 -12.38 -13.81
C PHE A 70 -8.31 -12.95 -13.45
N GLY A 71 -7.78 -13.76 -14.38
CA GLY A 71 -6.38 -14.11 -14.44
C GLY A 71 -5.65 -13.13 -15.36
N GLU A 72 -4.60 -12.49 -14.87
CA GLU A 72 -3.72 -11.64 -15.65
C GLU A 72 -2.41 -12.39 -15.90
N TYR A 73 -2.03 -12.50 -17.17
CA TYR A 73 -0.80 -13.15 -17.63
C TYR A 73 0.13 -12.04 -18.15
N ALA A 74 1.00 -11.56 -17.28
CA ALA A 74 2.01 -10.56 -17.63
C ALA A 74 3.17 -11.28 -18.32
N ILE A 75 3.40 -10.96 -19.60
CA ILE A 75 4.46 -11.56 -20.40
C ILE A 75 5.39 -10.49 -20.94
N VAL A 76 6.68 -10.79 -20.93
CA VAL A 76 7.72 -9.98 -21.58
C VAL A 76 8.31 -10.79 -22.72
N ILE A 77 8.35 -10.19 -23.90
CA ILE A 77 9.06 -10.73 -25.08
C ILE A 77 10.09 -9.71 -25.55
N SER A 78 11.28 -10.16 -25.95
CA SER A 78 12.38 -9.26 -26.32
C SER A 78 13.09 -9.66 -27.60
N ASN A 79 13.71 -8.68 -28.27
CA ASN A 79 14.60 -8.91 -29.41
C ASN A 79 16.09 -9.04 -29.00
N GLY A 80 16.40 -8.87 -27.71
CA GLY A 80 17.73 -8.91 -27.12
C GLY A 80 17.66 -9.22 -25.61
N PRO A 81 18.80 -9.28 -24.91
CA PRO A 81 18.84 -9.72 -23.52
C PRO A 81 18.13 -8.76 -22.57
N VAL A 82 17.42 -9.31 -21.58
CA VAL A 82 16.71 -8.53 -20.56
C VAL A 82 17.24 -8.78 -19.14
N ASP A 83 16.97 -7.85 -18.23
CA ASP A 83 17.21 -8.05 -16.80
C ASP A 83 16.07 -8.83 -16.12
N GLN A 84 16.16 -9.01 -14.79
CA GLN A 84 15.17 -9.75 -14.01
C GLN A 84 13.78 -9.08 -13.99
N THR A 85 13.68 -7.80 -14.36
CA THR A 85 12.42 -7.06 -14.45
C THR A 85 11.88 -7.02 -15.89
N GLY A 86 12.57 -7.66 -16.83
CA GLY A 86 12.19 -7.70 -18.24
C GLY A 86 12.61 -6.48 -19.05
N GLN A 87 13.47 -5.62 -18.51
CA GLN A 87 13.97 -4.44 -19.21
C GLN A 87 15.14 -4.81 -20.13
N PRO A 88 15.22 -4.24 -21.35
CA PRO A 88 16.32 -4.50 -22.27
C PRO A 88 17.64 -3.95 -21.70
N THR A 89 18.72 -4.71 -21.83
CA THR A 89 20.04 -4.39 -21.23
C THR A 89 21.09 -3.89 -22.22
N GLU A 90 20.79 -3.97 -23.52
CA GLU A 90 21.69 -3.56 -24.60
C GLU A 90 21.09 -2.41 -25.41
N ALA A 91 21.93 -1.45 -25.82
CA ALA A 91 21.53 -0.31 -26.63
C ALA A 91 20.81 -0.75 -27.91
N GLY A 92 19.62 -0.17 -28.16
CA GLY A 92 18.74 -0.54 -29.27
C GLY A 92 17.92 -1.82 -29.03
N GLY A 93 18.11 -2.48 -27.89
CA GLY A 93 17.26 -3.58 -27.43
C GLY A 93 15.85 -3.09 -27.11
N ILE A 94 14.87 -3.91 -27.45
CA ILE A 94 13.44 -3.66 -27.24
C ILE A 94 12.85 -4.87 -26.51
N SER A 95 12.13 -4.60 -25.43
CA SER A 95 11.22 -5.56 -24.82
C SER A 95 9.78 -5.05 -24.90
N ILE A 96 8.83 -5.97 -24.88
CA ILE A 96 7.40 -5.66 -24.90
C ILE A 96 6.77 -6.38 -23.73
N LEU A 97 6.25 -5.59 -22.78
CA LEU A 97 5.44 -6.06 -21.66
C LEU A 97 3.96 -6.06 -22.09
N LEU A 98 3.30 -7.21 -21.98
CA LEU A 98 1.88 -7.40 -22.29
C LEU A 98 1.17 -8.00 -21.08
N ALA A 99 0.18 -7.28 -20.54
CA ALA A 99 -0.71 -7.76 -19.51
C ALA A 99 -1.97 -8.36 -20.14
N LEU A 100 -1.99 -9.68 -20.35
CA LEU A 100 -3.10 -10.38 -21.01
C LEU A 100 -4.14 -10.83 -19.99
N VAL A 101 -5.37 -10.34 -20.10
CA VAL A 101 -6.47 -10.62 -19.17
C VAL A 101 -7.35 -11.75 -19.71
N ASN A 102 -7.54 -12.79 -18.90
CA ASN A 102 -8.38 -13.94 -19.24
C ASN A 102 -8.98 -14.62 -18.01
N GLU A 103 -9.60 -15.79 -18.21
CA GLU A 103 -10.03 -16.68 -17.14
C GLU A 103 -8.82 -17.14 -16.31
N GLN A 104 -9.06 -17.29 -15.01
CA GLN A 104 -8.09 -17.88 -14.08
C GLN A 104 -7.81 -19.34 -14.49
N PRO A 105 -6.56 -19.82 -14.36
CA PRO A 105 -6.23 -21.19 -14.70
C PRO A 105 -6.90 -22.14 -13.70
N ALA A 106 -7.39 -23.27 -14.20
CA ALA A 106 -7.96 -24.32 -13.35
C ALA A 106 -6.88 -25.10 -12.57
N ASP A 107 -5.62 -25.02 -13.02
CA ASP A 107 -4.47 -25.72 -12.47
C ASP A 107 -3.29 -24.73 -12.35
N MET A 108 -2.92 -24.43 -11.10
CA MET A 108 -1.84 -23.51 -10.76
C MET A 108 -0.45 -24.15 -10.94
N ASP A 109 -0.35 -25.47 -11.07
CA ASP A 109 0.91 -26.17 -11.36
C ASP A 109 1.25 -26.18 -12.85
N ASN A 110 0.26 -25.89 -13.72
CA ASN A 110 0.40 -25.91 -15.17
C ASN A 110 -0.24 -24.69 -15.82
N ILE A 111 0.15 -23.51 -15.36
CA ILE A 111 -0.35 -22.24 -15.86
C ILE A 111 0.06 -22.06 -17.31
N SER A 112 -0.91 -21.68 -18.13
CA SER A 112 -0.67 -21.47 -19.55
C SER A 112 -1.53 -20.33 -20.07
N VAL A 113 -0.93 -19.44 -20.85
CA VAL A 113 -1.66 -18.32 -21.45
C VAL A 113 -2.72 -18.89 -22.39
N PRO A 114 -4.02 -18.57 -22.22
CA PRO A 114 -5.04 -19.14 -23.08
C PRO A 114 -4.91 -18.62 -24.51
N ALA A 115 -5.07 -19.50 -25.50
CA ALA A 115 -5.07 -19.09 -26.90
C ALA A 115 -6.27 -18.16 -27.20
N GLY A 116 -6.08 -17.21 -28.11
CA GLY A 116 -7.13 -16.31 -28.54
C GLY A 116 -6.63 -14.93 -28.94
N TYR A 117 -7.58 -14.08 -29.29
CA TYR A 117 -7.34 -12.73 -29.75
C TYR A 117 -7.63 -11.74 -28.62
N TYR A 118 -6.60 -11.03 -28.17
CA TYR A 118 -6.66 -10.06 -27.10
C TYR A 118 -6.67 -8.66 -27.66
N ARG A 119 -7.67 -7.85 -27.30
CA ARG A 119 -7.75 -6.46 -27.74
C ARG A 119 -7.07 -5.54 -26.74
N CYS A 120 -6.17 -4.68 -27.20
CA CYS A 120 -5.57 -3.66 -26.33
C CYS A 120 -6.61 -2.58 -26.04
N ASN A 121 -6.99 -2.42 -24.78
CA ASN A 121 -7.86 -1.35 -24.32
C ASN A 121 -7.53 -0.96 -22.87
N ASN A 122 -8.15 0.12 -22.40
CA ASN A 122 -8.12 0.49 -20.99
C ASN A 122 -9.24 -0.26 -20.27
N GLY A 123 -8.87 -1.17 -19.36
CA GLY A 123 -9.80 -1.85 -18.47
C GLY A 123 -9.58 -3.36 -18.35
N LEU A 124 -10.26 -3.93 -17.35
CA LEU A 124 -10.25 -5.35 -17.02
C LEU A 124 -11.45 -6.05 -17.66
N ALA A 125 -11.21 -6.81 -18.71
CA ALA A 125 -12.22 -7.68 -19.33
C ALA A 125 -11.55 -8.90 -19.98
N LEU A 126 -12.28 -10.01 -20.08
CA LEU A 126 -11.79 -11.21 -20.77
C LEU A 126 -11.30 -10.90 -22.19
N LYS A 127 -10.20 -11.53 -22.59
CA LYS A 127 -9.59 -11.39 -23.93
C LYS A 127 -9.18 -9.94 -24.21
N THR A 128 -8.59 -9.29 -23.21
CA THR A 128 -8.06 -7.93 -23.30
C THR A 128 -6.56 -7.93 -23.03
N CYS A 129 -5.82 -7.03 -23.66
CA CYS A 129 -4.47 -6.65 -23.23
C CYS A 129 -4.60 -5.31 -22.50
N ASP A 130 -4.36 -5.28 -21.18
CA ASP A 130 -4.54 -4.08 -20.37
C ASP A 130 -3.42 -3.07 -20.68
N ILE A 131 -3.77 -1.99 -21.37
CA ILE A 131 -2.79 -0.99 -21.80
C ILE A 131 -2.22 -0.17 -20.64
N THR A 132 -2.85 -0.19 -19.46
CA THR A 132 -2.34 0.51 -18.27
C THR A 132 -1.14 -0.19 -17.65
N ARG A 133 -0.97 -1.49 -17.94
CA ARG A 133 0.13 -2.36 -17.47
C ARG A 133 0.96 -2.95 -18.61
N SER A 134 0.76 -2.48 -19.83
CA SER A 134 1.49 -2.94 -21.01
C SER A 134 2.32 -1.80 -21.61
N ALA A 135 3.54 -2.07 -22.02
CA ALA A 135 4.45 -1.06 -22.55
C ALA A 135 5.42 -1.66 -23.57
N VAL A 136 5.93 -0.81 -24.46
CA VAL A 136 7.12 -1.11 -25.27
C VAL A 136 8.29 -0.41 -24.60
N GLN A 137 9.32 -1.17 -24.23
CA GLN A 137 10.50 -0.64 -23.54
C GLN A 137 11.67 -0.64 -24.51
N THR A 138 12.41 0.47 -24.59
CA THR A 138 13.60 0.59 -25.45
C THR A 138 14.79 1.07 -24.65
N CYS A 139 15.93 0.39 -24.80
CA CYS A 139 17.20 0.82 -24.23
C CYS A 139 17.90 1.82 -25.18
N GLY A 140 18.15 3.02 -24.68
CA GLY A 140 18.92 4.07 -25.38
C GLY A 140 20.41 3.73 -25.50
N GLU A 141 21.15 4.60 -26.22
CA GLU A 141 22.60 4.43 -26.41
C GLU A 141 23.40 4.56 -25.10
N GLU A 142 22.87 5.29 -24.11
CA GLU A 142 23.50 5.48 -22.80
C GLU A 142 23.11 4.41 -21.77
N GLY A 143 22.31 3.41 -22.17
CA GLY A 143 21.84 2.33 -21.30
C GLY A 143 20.58 2.67 -20.48
N ASP A 144 19.97 3.83 -20.73
CA ASP A 144 18.71 4.26 -20.13
C ASP A 144 17.51 3.56 -20.79
N VAL A 145 16.57 3.08 -19.97
CA VAL A 145 15.37 2.40 -20.46
C VAL A 145 14.20 3.38 -20.50
N THR A 146 13.58 3.51 -21.67
CA THR A 146 12.39 4.34 -21.88
C THR A 146 11.16 3.46 -22.05
N ASN A 147 10.08 3.81 -21.35
CA ASN A 147 8.79 3.12 -21.43
C ASN A 147 7.85 3.89 -22.34
N GLU A 148 7.43 3.26 -23.42
CA GLU A 148 6.43 3.79 -24.34
C GLU A 148 5.07 3.15 -24.09
N PRO A 149 4.05 3.94 -23.70
CA PRO A 149 2.70 3.43 -23.48
C PRO A 149 2.08 2.88 -24.77
N ILE A 150 1.42 1.73 -24.63
CA ILE A 150 0.53 1.20 -25.66
C ILE A 150 -0.80 1.95 -25.55
N ILE A 151 -1.34 2.42 -26.67
CA ILE A 151 -2.61 3.15 -26.74
C ILE A 151 -3.71 2.36 -27.47
N GLY A 152 -3.36 1.21 -28.03
CA GLY A 152 -4.29 0.33 -28.73
C GLY A 152 -3.56 -0.78 -29.48
N GLY A 153 -4.30 -1.54 -30.27
CA GLY A 153 -3.76 -2.70 -31.00
C GLY A 153 -4.35 -4.02 -30.54
N THR A 154 -3.71 -5.12 -30.91
CA THR A 154 -4.20 -6.48 -30.68
C THR A 154 -3.06 -7.49 -30.53
N VAL A 155 -3.29 -8.52 -29.72
CA VAL A 155 -2.35 -9.64 -29.53
C VAL A 155 -3.06 -10.95 -29.87
N ASP A 156 -2.58 -11.66 -30.88
CA ASP A 156 -3.06 -12.99 -31.27
C ASP A 156 -2.15 -14.06 -30.67
N VAL A 157 -2.65 -14.80 -29.69
CA VAL A 157 -1.95 -15.88 -29.01
C VAL A 157 -2.42 -17.21 -29.59
N ARG A 158 -1.50 -17.95 -30.21
CA ARG A 158 -1.75 -19.31 -30.70
C ARG A 158 -0.86 -20.29 -29.95
N ARG A 159 -1.41 -21.46 -29.65
CA ARG A 159 -0.71 -22.52 -28.94
C ARG A 159 -0.78 -23.81 -29.75
N SER A 160 0.35 -24.51 -29.85
CA SER A 160 0.46 -25.86 -30.41
C SER A 160 1.35 -26.69 -29.49
N GLY A 161 0.73 -27.54 -28.67
CA GLY A 161 1.42 -28.24 -27.58
C GLY A 161 1.98 -27.26 -26.54
N GLU A 162 3.30 -27.32 -26.30
CA GLU A 162 4.04 -26.43 -25.38
C GLU A 162 4.57 -25.15 -26.04
N THR A 163 4.42 -25.02 -27.36
CA THR A 163 4.96 -23.90 -28.12
C THR A 163 3.87 -22.90 -28.46
N TYR A 164 4.23 -21.62 -28.37
CA TYR A 164 3.38 -20.49 -28.69
C TYR A 164 3.83 -19.78 -29.96
N ASP A 165 2.86 -19.16 -30.64
CA ASP A 165 3.05 -18.17 -31.70
C ASP A 165 2.21 -16.95 -31.31
N VAL A 166 2.86 -15.97 -30.69
CA VAL A 166 2.24 -14.72 -30.23
C VAL A 166 2.54 -13.64 -31.25
N ARG A 167 1.51 -12.95 -31.75
CA ARG A 167 1.64 -11.84 -32.70
C ARG A 167 1.02 -10.60 -32.10
N ALA A 168 1.83 -9.60 -31.85
CA ALA A 168 1.38 -8.32 -31.31
C ALA A 168 1.41 -7.27 -32.42
N GLU A 169 0.27 -6.65 -32.68
CA GLU A 169 0.10 -5.51 -33.57
C GLU A 169 -0.32 -4.33 -32.71
N LEU A 170 0.65 -3.58 -32.22
CA LEU A 170 0.48 -2.58 -31.17
C LEU A 170 0.53 -1.18 -31.76
N THR A 171 -0.32 -0.31 -31.23
CA THR A 171 -0.28 1.13 -31.48
C THR A 171 0.30 1.80 -30.24
N THR A 172 1.37 2.54 -30.42
CA THR A 172 2.03 3.36 -29.40
C THR A 172 1.86 4.84 -29.75
N MET A 173 2.33 5.74 -28.88
CA MET A 173 2.33 7.18 -29.17
C MET A 173 3.25 7.57 -30.34
N SER A 174 4.32 6.80 -30.60
CA SER A 174 5.31 7.07 -31.64
C SER A 174 5.07 6.29 -32.93
N GLY A 175 4.20 5.28 -32.92
CA GLY A 175 3.81 4.54 -34.13
C GLY A 175 3.32 3.13 -33.91
N ILE A 176 3.44 2.31 -34.95
CA ILE A 176 3.01 0.91 -34.95
C ILE A 176 4.19 -0.01 -34.66
N VAL A 177 4.00 -0.94 -33.71
CA VAL A 177 4.96 -1.99 -33.38
C VAL A 177 4.32 -3.34 -33.72
N ASN A 178 4.88 -4.04 -34.71
CA ASN A 178 4.45 -5.38 -35.10
C ASN A 178 5.50 -6.39 -34.65
N ALA A 179 5.21 -7.13 -33.59
CA ALA A 179 6.12 -8.09 -32.98
C ALA A 179 5.57 -9.51 -33.09
N ARG A 180 6.49 -10.48 -33.11
CA ARG A 180 6.16 -11.90 -33.08
C ARG A 180 7.10 -12.65 -32.17
N PHE A 181 6.53 -13.40 -31.23
CA PHE A 181 7.24 -14.36 -30.40
C PHE A 181 6.87 -15.78 -30.82
N ARG A 182 7.86 -16.67 -30.90
CA ARG A 182 7.72 -18.10 -31.10
C ARG A 182 8.62 -18.84 -30.14
N GLY A 183 8.04 -19.60 -29.22
CA GLY A 183 8.80 -20.31 -28.21
C GLY A 183 7.93 -20.91 -27.13
N ARG A 184 8.57 -21.45 -26.09
CA ARG A 184 7.88 -21.87 -24.86
C ARG A 184 7.62 -20.64 -24.01
N MET A 185 6.50 -20.63 -23.28
CA MET A 185 6.12 -19.55 -22.37
C MET A 185 5.95 -20.12 -20.95
N PRO A 186 7.04 -20.36 -20.20
CA PRO A 186 6.93 -20.74 -18.80
C PRO A 186 6.28 -19.60 -18.01
N ILE A 187 5.11 -19.84 -17.43
CA ILE A 187 4.41 -18.85 -16.59
C ILE A 187 4.50 -19.30 -15.14
N GLU A 188 4.98 -18.42 -14.28
CA GLU A 188 5.04 -18.65 -12.84
C GLU A 188 3.93 -17.88 -12.12
N ALA A 189 3.32 -18.48 -11.10
CA ALA A 189 2.34 -17.79 -10.28
C ALA A 189 3.04 -16.77 -9.38
N HIS A 190 2.63 -15.50 -9.44
CA HIS A 190 2.99 -14.54 -8.41
C HIS A 190 2.47 -15.04 -7.05
N ILE A 191 3.22 -14.78 -5.98
CA ILE A 191 2.93 -15.36 -4.68
C ILE A 191 1.57 -14.92 -4.12
N THR A 192 1.10 -13.71 -4.47
CA THR A 192 -0.23 -13.22 -4.08
C THR A 192 -1.37 -14.01 -4.71
N SER A 193 -1.10 -14.80 -5.75
CA SER A 193 -2.06 -15.67 -6.42
C SER A 193 -2.14 -17.08 -5.84
N SER A 194 -1.30 -17.40 -4.86
CA SER A 194 -1.13 -18.76 -4.35
C SER A 194 -2.28 -19.25 -3.44
N GLY A 195 -3.27 -18.39 -3.18
CA GLY A 195 -4.42 -18.71 -2.33
C GLY A 195 -4.09 -18.72 -0.84
N GLU A 196 -5.12 -18.53 -0.01
CA GLU A 196 -4.96 -18.44 1.44
C GLU A 196 -4.93 -19.83 2.11
N PHE A 197 -4.41 -19.89 3.34
CA PHE A 197 -4.58 -21.06 4.20
C PHE A 197 -6.06 -21.24 4.55
N THR A 198 -6.61 -22.41 4.23
CA THR A 198 -8.03 -22.76 4.47
C THR A 198 -8.23 -23.60 5.75
N GLU A 199 -7.14 -24.02 6.37
CA GLU A 199 -7.10 -24.82 7.59
C GLU A 199 -6.14 -24.18 8.60
N ASP A 200 -6.30 -24.53 9.88
CA ASP A 200 -5.32 -24.16 10.89
C ASP A 200 -3.98 -24.85 10.59
N VAL A 201 -2.88 -24.11 10.67
CA VAL A 201 -1.54 -24.62 10.41
C VAL A 201 -0.58 -24.30 11.55
N THR A 202 0.41 -25.17 11.73
CA THR A 202 1.55 -24.92 12.62
C THR A 202 2.81 -24.89 11.77
N ALA A 203 3.45 -23.73 11.73
CA ALA A 203 4.69 -23.49 11.00
C ALA A 203 5.89 -23.88 11.87
N ASN A 204 6.74 -24.75 11.33
CA ASN A 204 8.03 -25.10 11.95
C ASN A 204 9.07 -24.08 11.52
N ILE A 205 9.54 -23.27 12.47
CA ILE A 205 10.47 -22.16 12.22
C ILE A 205 11.88 -22.58 12.62
N ASP A 206 12.84 -22.37 11.71
CA ASP A 206 14.26 -22.70 11.92
C ASP A 206 15.10 -21.45 12.23
N GLY A 207 14.68 -20.29 11.73
CA GLY A 207 15.45 -19.05 11.84
C GLY A 207 14.59 -17.80 12.03
N ALA A 208 15.21 -16.77 12.60
CA ALA A 208 14.62 -15.46 12.83
C ALA A 208 15.62 -14.34 12.55
N GLN A 209 15.15 -13.28 11.89
CA GLN A 209 15.94 -12.08 11.63
C GLN A 209 15.09 -10.82 11.75
N GLY A 210 15.73 -9.67 11.90
CA GLY A 210 15.01 -8.41 11.94
C GLY A 210 15.82 -7.21 11.50
N ARG A 211 15.10 -6.12 11.27
CA ARG A 211 15.64 -4.80 10.94
C ARG A 211 15.03 -3.80 11.89
N PHE A 212 15.86 -3.13 12.67
CA PHE A 212 15.44 -2.06 13.56
C PHE A 212 15.74 -0.73 12.88
N TYR A 213 14.76 0.16 12.80
CA TYR A 213 14.92 1.48 12.19
C TYR A 213 14.96 2.59 13.24
N GLY A 214 14.30 2.42 14.39
CA GLY A 214 14.06 3.54 15.30
C GLY A 214 13.20 4.62 14.64
N SER A 215 12.41 5.36 15.40
CA SER A 215 11.59 6.40 14.75
C SER A 215 11.15 7.50 15.69
N TRP A 216 11.90 8.59 15.76
CA TRP A 216 11.47 9.75 16.55
C TRP A 216 10.15 10.38 16.04
N THR A 217 9.78 10.15 14.77
CA THR A 217 8.49 10.59 14.21
C THR A 217 7.30 9.72 14.62
N ARG A 218 7.52 8.49 15.10
CA ARG A 218 6.50 7.65 15.76
C ARG A 218 6.56 7.95 17.28
N PRO A 219 5.69 8.79 17.85
CA PRO A 219 5.87 9.31 19.21
C PRO A 219 5.90 8.22 20.30
N PHE A 220 5.23 7.08 20.11
CA PHE A 220 5.02 6.08 21.16
C PHE A 220 5.78 4.76 20.94
N ALA A 221 6.32 4.54 19.75
CA ALA A 221 6.91 3.26 19.37
C ALA A 221 8.11 3.43 18.44
N ASP A 222 9.01 2.46 18.43
CA ASP A 222 10.05 2.33 17.42
C ASP A 222 9.65 1.34 16.34
N ASP A 223 10.13 1.61 15.14
CA ASP A 223 9.88 0.82 13.94
C ASP A 223 10.89 -0.33 13.84
N MET A 224 10.37 -1.55 13.74
CA MET A 224 11.15 -2.74 13.43
C MET A 224 10.37 -3.67 12.51
N THR A 225 11.08 -4.43 11.67
CA THR A 225 10.53 -5.59 10.97
C THR A 225 11.16 -6.87 11.52
N LEU A 226 10.33 -7.85 11.86
CA LEU A 226 10.72 -9.21 12.25
C LEU A 226 10.33 -10.18 11.13
N GLN A 227 11.20 -11.15 10.87
CA GLN A 227 10.97 -12.22 9.91
C GLN A 227 11.33 -13.56 10.53
N LEU A 228 10.44 -14.54 10.36
CA LEU A 228 10.63 -15.92 10.81
C LEU A 228 10.56 -16.83 9.58
N TYR A 229 11.44 -17.81 9.50
CA TYR A 229 11.53 -18.65 8.31
C TYR A 229 11.94 -20.10 8.59
N THR A 230 11.55 -20.98 7.67
CA THR A 230 12.04 -22.36 7.58
C THR A 230 13.31 -22.41 6.72
N GLY A 231 14.28 -23.25 7.10
CA GLY A 231 15.52 -23.44 6.36
C GLY A 231 16.30 -22.15 6.12
N ASP A 232 16.53 -21.82 4.86
CA ASP A 232 17.20 -20.60 4.40
C ASP A 232 16.24 -19.49 3.96
N GLY A 233 14.93 -19.69 4.14
CA GLY A 233 13.88 -18.76 3.74
C GLY A 233 13.47 -18.82 2.27
N THR A 234 13.99 -19.77 1.48
CA THR A 234 13.59 -19.94 0.07
C THR A 234 12.44 -20.93 -0.13
N LYS A 235 12.27 -21.86 0.82
CA LYS A 235 11.21 -22.87 0.85
C LYS A 235 10.64 -23.01 2.26
N GLY A 236 9.42 -23.52 2.37
CA GLY A 236 8.70 -23.62 3.63
C GLY A 236 8.08 -22.29 4.01
N TYR A 237 8.02 -22.00 5.32
CA TYR A 237 7.35 -20.81 5.81
C TYR A 237 8.25 -19.58 5.78
N TRP A 238 7.64 -18.44 5.44
CA TRP A 238 8.18 -17.10 5.63
C TRP A 238 7.09 -16.22 6.24
N ILE A 239 7.35 -15.72 7.45
CA ILE A 239 6.41 -14.86 8.18
C ILE A 239 7.06 -13.48 8.29
N ASN A 240 6.41 -12.47 7.71
CA ASN A 240 6.84 -11.08 7.80
C ASN A 240 5.98 -10.34 8.82
N ILE A 241 6.60 -9.64 9.76
CA ILE A 241 5.90 -8.96 10.87
C ILE A 241 6.55 -7.60 11.11
N PRO A 242 6.00 -6.50 10.58
CA PRO A 242 6.33 -5.17 11.05
C PRO A 242 5.78 -5.00 12.48
N VAL A 243 6.66 -4.65 13.40
CA VAL A 243 6.41 -4.55 14.83
C VAL A 243 6.65 -3.12 15.31
N ASN A 244 5.71 -2.61 16.10
CA ASN A 244 5.85 -1.36 16.82
C ASN A 244 6.41 -1.68 18.21
N MET A 245 7.72 -1.55 18.36
CA MET A 245 8.39 -1.80 19.63
C MET A 245 8.17 -0.65 20.62
N PRO A 246 8.19 -0.88 21.93
CA PRO A 246 8.37 0.22 22.87
C PRO A 246 9.66 0.99 22.55
N LYS A 247 9.63 2.30 22.81
CA LYS A 247 10.81 3.16 22.66
C LYS A 247 12.03 2.56 23.36
N VAL A 248 13.11 2.37 22.63
CA VAL A 248 14.39 1.92 23.20
C VAL A 248 15.16 3.11 23.77
N ALA A 249 15.96 2.87 24.80
CA ALA A 249 16.72 3.94 25.47
C ALA A 249 17.87 4.49 24.60
N ASP A 250 18.43 3.66 23.71
CA ASP A 250 19.48 4.03 22.77
C ASP A 250 19.16 3.45 21.38
N PRO A 251 18.46 4.22 20.52
CA PRO A 251 18.11 3.79 19.16
C PRO A 251 19.33 3.51 18.28
N MET A 252 20.49 4.13 18.58
CA MET A 252 21.72 4.00 17.81
C MET A 252 22.59 2.80 18.23
N ASN A 253 22.21 2.06 19.28
CA ASN A 253 22.94 0.87 19.71
C ASN A 253 23.03 -0.15 18.56
N PRO A 254 24.23 -0.57 18.13
CA PRO A 254 24.38 -1.52 17.03
C PRO A 254 23.75 -2.90 17.31
N VAL A 255 23.52 -3.23 18.58
CA VAL A 255 22.88 -4.47 19.03
C VAL A 255 21.52 -4.13 19.62
N GLN A 256 20.47 -4.37 18.83
CA GLN A 256 19.07 -4.22 19.26
C GLN A 256 18.45 -5.59 19.56
N HIS A 257 17.45 -5.60 20.43
CA HIS A 257 16.72 -6.79 20.86
C HIS A 257 15.22 -6.57 20.70
N LEU A 258 14.49 -7.60 20.29
CA LEU A 258 13.03 -7.58 20.32
C LEU A 258 12.57 -7.49 21.77
N ALA A 259 11.70 -6.54 22.09
CA ALA A 259 11.24 -6.33 23.46
C ALA A 259 10.30 -7.46 23.91
N ASP A 260 10.47 -7.93 25.14
CA ASP A 260 9.56 -8.90 25.75
C ASP A 260 8.18 -8.27 25.95
N GLY A 261 7.13 -9.01 25.61
CA GLY A 261 5.75 -8.53 25.70
C GLY A 261 4.78 -9.32 24.83
N VAL A 262 3.51 -8.92 24.87
CA VAL A 262 2.45 -9.48 24.03
C VAL A 262 2.06 -8.44 23.00
N TYR A 263 2.39 -8.71 21.74
CA TYR A 263 2.05 -7.89 20.60
C TYR A 263 0.72 -8.34 20.01
N LYS A 264 -0.09 -7.37 19.56
CA LYS A 264 -1.38 -7.61 18.89
C LYS A 264 -1.43 -6.91 17.54
N ILE A 265 -2.22 -7.44 16.60
CA ILE A 265 -2.49 -6.69 15.36
C ILE A 265 -3.16 -5.36 15.71
N ASP A 266 -2.63 -4.26 15.18
CA ASP A 266 -3.30 -2.97 15.18
C ASP A 266 -4.40 -3.01 14.09
N PRO A 267 -5.69 -2.86 14.43
CA PRO A 267 -6.77 -3.01 13.45
C PRO A 267 -6.87 -1.83 12.47
N ARG A 268 -6.07 -0.77 12.65
CA ARG A 268 -6.15 0.45 11.83
C ARG A 268 -5.37 0.31 10.53
N GLU A 269 -6.06 0.46 9.40
CA GLU A 269 -5.42 0.55 8.07
C GLU A 269 -4.70 1.90 7.88
N ILE A 270 -5.27 2.99 8.40
CA ILE A 270 -4.69 4.34 8.33
C ILE A 270 -4.41 4.81 9.74
N VAL A 271 -3.13 4.94 10.08
CA VAL A 271 -2.68 5.45 11.39
C VAL A 271 -2.43 6.94 11.28
N SER A 272 -3.36 7.75 11.82
CA SER A 272 -3.20 9.20 11.86
C SER A 272 -2.03 9.63 12.73
N LYS A 273 -1.26 10.63 12.27
CA LYS A 273 -0.14 11.25 13.00
C LYS A 273 0.89 10.25 13.54
N TYR A 274 1.08 9.12 12.83
CA TYR A 274 2.02 8.07 13.22
C TYR A 274 1.83 7.57 14.67
N THR A 275 0.59 7.58 15.17
CA THR A 275 0.19 7.13 16.53
C THR A 275 0.22 5.60 16.67
N TYR A 276 1.27 4.97 16.18
CA TYR A 276 1.53 3.55 16.33
C TYR A 276 1.77 3.22 17.79
N MET A 277 0.96 2.33 18.34
CA MET A 277 1.05 1.94 19.74
C MET A 277 2.18 0.93 19.94
N PRO A 278 2.94 1.00 21.04
CA PRO A 278 3.92 -0.02 21.35
C PRO A 278 3.23 -1.37 21.58
N PHE A 279 3.96 -2.46 21.33
CA PHE A 279 3.43 -3.83 21.40
C PHE A 279 2.28 -4.07 20.41
N THR A 280 2.41 -3.56 19.19
CA THR A 280 1.51 -3.92 18.09
C THR A 280 2.27 -4.45 16.88
N MET A 281 1.55 -5.17 16.03
CA MET A 281 1.97 -5.62 14.71
C MET A 281 1.11 -4.92 13.65
N GLU A 282 1.69 -4.58 12.51
CA GLU A 282 0.93 -3.91 11.45
C GLU A 282 -0.04 -4.87 10.76
N LEU A 283 -1.25 -4.38 10.46
CA LEU A 283 -2.29 -5.11 9.74
C LEU A 283 -1.82 -5.56 8.36
N GLY A 284 -2.02 -6.83 8.03
CA GLY A 284 -1.76 -7.37 6.70
C GLY A 284 -2.75 -6.84 5.67
N HIS A 285 -2.24 -6.19 4.62
CA HIS A 285 -3.04 -5.70 3.51
C HIS A 285 -2.25 -5.71 2.20
N GLU A 286 -2.93 -5.43 1.10
CA GLU A 286 -2.32 -5.30 -0.21
C GLU A 286 -2.12 -3.83 -0.55
N LEU A 287 -0.97 -3.50 -1.12
CA LEU A 287 -0.65 -2.18 -1.64
C LEU A 287 -0.41 -2.28 -3.15
N ASP A 288 -1.19 -1.54 -3.93
CA ASP A 288 -0.91 -1.33 -5.34
C ASP A 288 0.21 -0.28 -5.47
N MET A 289 1.37 -0.73 -5.95
CA MET A 289 2.47 0.13 -6.34
C MET A 289 2.71 0.00 -7.84
N TRP A 290 2.35 1.05 -8.57
CA TRP A 290 2.56 1.15 -10.02
C TRP A 290 1.91 0.00 -10.81
N GLY A 291 0.72 -0.42 -10.40
CA GLY A 291 -0.05 -1.49 -11.03
C GLY A 291 0.31 -2.88 -10.52
N SER A 292 1.37 -3.04 -9.73
CA SER A 292 1.72 -4.32 -9.09
C SER A 292 1.25 -4.36 -7.64
N VAL A 293 0.62 -5.47 -7.27
CA VAL A 293 0.06 -5.66 -5.93
C VAL A 293 1.08 -6.34 -5.03
N TYR A 294 1.45 -5.68 -3.94
CA TYR A 294 2.42 -6.17 -2.97
C TYR A 294 1.77 -6.42 -1.61
N PRO A 295 2.08 -7.53 -0.92
CA PRO A 295 1.68 -7.73 0.45
C PRO A 295 2.51 -6.80 1.36
N VAL A 296 1.82 -6.06 2.22
CA VAL A 296 2.41 -5.16 3.23
C VAL A 296 1.82 -5.47 4.60
N GLY A 297 2.49 -5.01 5.66
CA GLY A 297 2.11 -5.37 7.03
C GLY A 297 2.48 -6.82 7.37
N THR A 298 1.64 -7.45 8.21
CA THR A 298 1.86 -8.83 8.66
C THR A 298 1.27 -9.84 7.68
N TYR A 299 2.10 -10.75 7.17
CA TYR A 299 1.68 -11.81 6.25
C TYR A 299 2.51 -13.08 6.40
N VAL A 300 1.94 -14.20 5.97
CA VAL A 300 2.57 -15.51 5.96
C VAL A 300 2.58 -16.05 4.54
N ILE A 301 3.76 -16.47 4.08
CA ILE A 301 3.97 -17.21 2.84
C ILE A 301 4.39 -18.64 3.20
N TYR A 302 3.87 -19.61 2.47
CA TYR A 302 4.43 -20.95 2.38
C TYR A 302 4.83 -21.22 0.93
N THR A 303 6.08 -21.61 0.71
CA THR A 303 6.61 -21.98 -0.60
C THR A 303 6.89 -23.47 -0.62
N GLY A 304 6.09 -24.21 -1.42
CA GLY A 304 6.20 -25.66 -1.55
C GLY A 304 7.20 -26.09 -2.62
N ASP A 305 7.15 -27.36 -3.00
CA ASP A 305 7.95 -27.88 -4.11
C ASP A 305 7.33 -27.56 -5.48
N ASN A 306 6.01 -27.34 -5.52
CA ASN A 306 5.23 -27.01 -6.70
C ASN A 306 4.38 -25.75 -6.47
N ALA A 307 4.03 -25.02 -7.53
CA ALA A 307 3.34 -23.73 -7.44
C ALA A 307 1.94 -23.83 -6.79
N GLY A 308 1.24 -24.94 -6.99
CA GLY A 308 -0.06 -25.25 -6.41
C GLY A 308 -0.02 -25.55 -4.91
N GLU A 309 1.17 -25.77 -4.34
CA GLU A 309 1.36 -25.89 -2.88
C GLU A 309 1.58 -24.54 -2.21
N ASN A 310 2.00 -23.52 -2.97
CA ASN A 310 2.28 -22.21 -2.41
C ASN A 310 1.02 -21.66 -1.74
N ARG A 311 1.18 -20.95 -0.62
CA ARG A 311 0.09 -20.23 0.04
C ARG A 311 0.57 -18.87 0.49
N MET A 312 -0.33 -17.90 0.49
CA MET A 312 -0.08 -16.59 1.07
C MET A 312 -1.33 -16.16 1.85
N SER A 313 -1.15 -15.69 3.07
CA SER A 313 -2.25 -15.10 3.85
C SER A 313 -1.84 -13.80 4.49
N LEU A 314 -2.67 -12.78 4.28
CA LEU A 314 -2.61 -11.53 5.01
C LEU A 314 -3.25 -11.74 6.38
N ILE A 315 -2.60 -11.22 7.41
CA ILE A 315 -3.02 -11.42 8.80
C ILE A 315 -3.85 -10.23 9.25
N CYS A 316 -5.06 -10.51 9.76
CA CYS A 316 -5.99 -9.48 10.19
C CYS A 316 -6.23 -9.43 11.70
N ASP A 317 -5.82 -10.48 12.43
CA ASP A 317 -5.92 -10.55 13.89
C ASP A 317 -4.86 -11.52 14.42
N GLY A 318 -4.72 -11.61 15.74
CA GLY A 318 -3.83 -12.55 16.41
C GLY A 318 -2.78 -11.87 17.27
N THR A 319 -1.91 -12.70 17.82
CA THR A 319 -0.94 -12.29 18.85
C THR A 319 0.44 -12.88 18.61
N MET A 320 1.45 -12.14 19.08
CA MET A 320 2.81 -12.61 19.22
C MET A 320 3.27 -12.39 20.66
N THR A 321 3.70 -13.45 21.34
CA THR A 321 4.30 -13.35 22.67
C THR A 321 5.81 -13.48 22.55
N VAL A 322 6.54 -12.49 23.04
CA VAL A 322 8.00 -12.44 23.08
C VAL A 322 8.45 -12.56 24.53
N SER A 323 9.45 -13.40 24.78
CA SER A 323 10.02 -13.60 26.12
C SER A 323 11.51 -13.97 26.07
N ASP A 324 12.12 -14.02 27.26
CA ASP A 324 13.51 -14.43 27.46
C ASP A 324 14.49 -13.50 26.74
N GLY A 325 14.25 -12.19 26.86
CA GLY A 325 15.08 -11.15 26.26
C GLY A 325 15.03 -11.16 24.73
N GLY A 326 13.85 -11.41 24.15
CA GLY A 326 13.64 -11.42 22.71
C GLY A 326 14.03 -12.72 22.00
N THR A 327 14.31 -13.81 22.74
CA THR A 327 14.83 -15.07 22.17
C THR A 327 13.78 -16.17 22.04
N LYS A 328 12.61 -16.00 22.64
CA LYS A 328 11.46 -16.91 22.50
C LYS A 328 10.26 -16.18 21.94
N ILE A 329 9.70 -16.71 20.86
CA ILE A 329 8.59 -16.12 20.13
C ILE A 329 7.52 -17.19 19.94
N SER A 330 6.30 -16.90 20.40
CA SER A 330 5.11 -17.71 20.20
C SER A 330 4.09 -16.90 19.41
N LEU A 331 3.62 -17.45 18.29
CA LEU A 331 2.67 -16.82 17.39
C LEU A 331 1.34 -17.58 17.37
N ASP A 332 0.26 -16.82 17.42
CA ASP A 332 -1.08 -17.29 17.03
C ASP A 332 -1.72 -16.21 16.16
N LEU A 333 -1.49 -16.28 14.85
CA LEU A 333 -1.94 -15.31 13.85
C LEU A 333 -3.22 -15.79 13.19
N ILE A 334 -4.11 -14.87 12.83
CA ILE A 334 -5.43 -15.18 12.26
C ILE A 334 -5.58 -14.46 10.91
N ASN A 335 -5.85 -15.22 9.85
CA ASN A 335 -6.14 -14.67 8.54
C ASN A 335 -7.62 -14.24 8.39
N LYS A 336 -7.97 -13.59 7.28
CA LYS A 336 -9.34 -13.15 6.99
C LYS A 336 -10.37 -14.29 6.99
N GLY A 337 -9.93 -15.51 6.64
CA GLY A 337 -10.74 -16.73 6.71
C GLY A 337 -10.96 -17.29 8.12
N GLY A 338 -10.43 -16.64 9.16
CA GLY A 338 -10.52 -17.08 10.56
C GLY A 338 -9.66 -18.30 10.88
N LYS A 339 -8.62 -18.58 10.09
CA LYS A 339 -7.72 -19.71 10.28
C LYS A 339 -6.49 -19.29 11.05
N HIS A 340 -6.11 -20.15 12.00
CA HIS A 340 -4.96 -19.90 12.84
C HIS A 340 -3.67 -20.40 12.19
N ILE A 341 -2.66 -19.55 12.18
CA ILE A 341 -1.29 -19.87 11.78
C ILE A 341 -0.41 -19.70 13.01
N ARG A 342 0.01 -20.83 13.57
CA ARG A 342 0.77 -20.89 14.82
C ARG A 342 2.24 -21.16 14.53
N ALA A 343 3.13 -20.55 15.28
CA ALA A 343 4.57 -20.78 15.17
C ALA A 343 5.24 -20.62 16.52
N GLU A 344 6.28 -21.40 16.75
CA GLU A 344 7.14 -21.29 17.93
C GLU A 344 8.58 -21.17 17.46
N TYR A 345 9.33 -20.24 18.05
CA TYR A 345 10.75 -20.07 17.80
C TYR A 345 11.49 -19.86 19.12
N SER A 346 12.62 -20.55 19.26
CA SER A 346 13.54 -20.37 20.38
C SER A 346 14.97 -20.31 19.84
N GLY A 347 15.59 -19.13 19.89
CA GLY A 347 16.92 -18.91 19.36
C GLY A 347 17.27 -17.42 19.31
N ASN A 348 18.49 -17.10 18.87
CA ASN A 348 18.87 -15.71 18.68
C ASN A 348 18.14 -15.13 17.47
N VAL A 349 17.56 -13.94 17.61
CA VAL A 349 17.05 -13.16 16.48
C VAL A 349 18.16 -12.23 16.02
N THR A 350 18.61 -12.36 14.77
CA THR A 350 19.65 -11.47 14.24
C THR A 350 19.01 -10.15 13.82
N ILE A 351 19.09 -9.13 14.67
CA ILE A 351 18.53 -7.80 14.40
C ILE A 351 19.64 -6.87 13.95
N LYS A 352 19.51 -6.35 12.73
CA LYS A 352 20.41 -5.32 12.22
C LYS A 352 19.81 -3.93 12.46
N ASN A 353 20.59 -3.04 13.06
CA ASN A 353 20.21 -1.65 13.24
C ASN A 353 20.45 -0.85 11.94
N PHE A 354 19.41 -0.16 11.49
CA PHE A 354 19.35 0.76 10.35
C PHE A 354 18.91 2.17 10.76
N CYS A 355 18.89 2.47 12.06
CA CYS A 355 18.63 3.81 12.56
C CYS A 355 19.72 4.77 12.08
N ASP A 356 19.31 5.71 11.24
CA ASP A 356 20.15 6.77 10.69
C ASP A 356 19.55 8.17 10.91
N ASN A 357 18.40 8.25 11.59
CA ASN A 357 17.60 9.46 11.71
C ASN A 357 17.66 10.11 13.10
N ASP A 358 18.29 9.49 14.09
CA ASP A 358 18.36 10.02 15.47
C ASP A 358 19.13 11.34 15.55
N ALA A 359 20.22 11.49 14.78
CA ALA A 359 20.94 12.76 14.66
C ALA A 359 20.09 13.90 14.06
N ASN A 360 18.98 13.56 13.40
CA ASN A 360 18.01 14.50 12.83
C ASN A 360 16.74 14.62 13.69
N GLU A 361 16.74 14.07 14.92
CA GLU A 361 15.60 14.21 15.83
C GLU A 361 15.26 15.68 16.07
N ILE A 362 14.01 16.04 15.79
CA ILE A 362 13.48 17.35 16.14
C ILE A 362 12.87 17.24 17.53
N LYS A 363 13.55 17.82 18.50
CA LYS A 363 13.07 17.85 19.89
C LYS A 363 11.78 18.68 20.02
N PRO A 364 10.89 18.32 20.95
CA PRO A 364 9.75 19.16 21.32
C PRO A 364 10.16 20.61 21.51
N ILE A 365 9.43 21.54 20.86
CA ILE A 365 9.73 22.96 20.98
C ILE A 365 9.46 23.43 22.42
N ASP A 366 10.37 24.25 22.95
CA ASP A 366 10.17 25.00 24.18
C ASP A 366 10.98 26.30 24.10
N THR A 367 10.28 27.43 24.02
CA THR A 367 10.90 28.77 24.02
C THR A 367 10.82 29.46 25.37
N LEU A 368 10.27 28.79 26.39
CA LEU A 368 10.11 29.37 27.71
C LEU A 368 11.49 29.51 28.37
N THR A 369 11.68 30.63 29.09
CA THR A 369 12.90 30.88 29.87
C THR A 369 12.66 30.71 31.38
N GLY A 370 11.45 30.30 31.76
CA GLY A 370 10.98 30.18 33.13
C GLY A 370 9.50 29.81 33.19
N ASP A 371 8.97 29.69 34.40
CA ASP A 371 7.55 29.41 34.64
C ASP A 371 6.65 30.45 33.94
N TYR A 372 5.56 29.98 33.34
CA TYR A 372 4.63 30.78 32.55
C TYR A 372 3.22 30.79 33.16
N ALA A 373 2.64 31.97 33.29
CA ALA A 373 1.27 32.16 33.77
C ALA A 373 0.35 32.53 32.60
N LEU A 374 -0.46 31.57 32.15
CA LEU A 374 -1.47 31.74 31.11
C LEU A 374 -2.50 32.77 31.55
N THR A 375 -2.76 33.73 30.68
CA THR A 375 -3.73 34.80 30.88
C THR A 375 -4.80 34.76 29.79
N PHE A 376 -6.03 34.47 30.20
CA PHE A 376 -7.19 34.47 29.31
C PHE A 376 -8.06 35.70 29.54
N THR A 377 -8.46 36.34 28.45
CA THR A 377 -9.39 37.47 28.44
C THR A 377 -10.75 37.04 27.91
N SER A 378 -11.71 37.96 27.79
CA SER A 378 -13.03 37.67 27.21
C SER A 378 -12.98 37.29 25.72
N VAL A 379 -11.86 37.55 25.03
CA VAL A 379 -11.66 37.24 23.61
C VAL A 379 -11.52 35.74 23.40
N GLN A 380 -10.76 35.05 24.25
CA GLN A 380 -10.51 33.62 24.13
C GLN A 380 -11.79 32.82 24.38
N LYS A 381 -11.94 31.71 23.65
CA LYS A 381 -13.03 30.73 23.77
C LYS A 381 -12.45 29.34 23.89
N ALA A 382 -13.16 28.47 24.61
CA ALA A 382 -12.86 27.07 24.66
C ALA A 382 -13.64 26.30 23.57
N VAL A 383 -12.97 25.39 22.89
CA VAL A 383 -13.54 24.48 21.90
C VAL A 383 -13.04 23.07 22.18
N CYS A 384 -13.91 22.09 22.07
CA CYS A 384 -13.59 20.67 22.16
C CYS A 384 -14.01 19.99 20.86
N TYR A 385 -13.07 19.31 20.20
CA TYR A 385 -13.35 18.44 19.06
C TYR A 385 -13.31 17.00 19.55
N ALA A 386 -14.46 16.33 19.53
CA ALA A 386 -14.51 14.89 19.75
C ALA A 386 -14.08 14.19 18.46
N MET A 387 -13.01 13.40 18.54
CA MET A 387 -12.32 12.79 17.39
C MET A 387 -12.59 11.29 17.24
N GLY A 388 -13.50 10.72 18.04
CA GLY A 388 -13.71 9.27 18.10
C GLY A 388 -12.52 8.56 18.76
N SER A 389 -12.35 7.27 18.52
CA SER A 389 -11.27 6.45 19.10
C SER A 389 -10.15 6.16 18.09
N TYR A 390 -9.50 7.21 17.60
CA TYR A 390 -8.54 7.11 16.49
C TYR A 390 -7.14 6.63 16.92
N VAL A 391 -6.73 6.89 18.16
CA VAL A 391 -5.41 6.46 18.68
C VAL A 391 -5.45 5.03 19.21
N LYS A 392 -6.51 4.69 19.95
CA LYS A 392 -6.66 3.38 20.59
C LYS A 392 -8.13 3.05 20.69
N GLU A 393 -8.51 1.88 20.18
CA GLU A 393 -9.89 1.43 20.23
C GLU A 393 -10.44 1.40 21.67
N GLY A 394 -11.68 1.86 21.84
CA GLY A 394 -12.34 1.97 23.14
C GLY A 394 -11.91 3.17 24.00
N LEU A 395 -11.01 4.02 23.49
CA LEU A 395 -10.60 5.26 24.14
C LEU A 395 -10.89 6.45 23.22
N TYR A 396 -11.87 7.27 23.58
CA TYR A 396 -12.25 8.46 22.83
C TYR A 396 -11.22 9.57 23.03
N ASN A 397 -10.80 10.18 21.92
CA ASN A 397 -9.86 11.26 21.85
C ASN A 397 -10.59 12.61 21.69
N TYR A 398 -10.08 13.63 22.37
CA TYR A 398 -10.61 14.98 22.36
C TYR A 398 -9.49 15.99 22.15
N ILE A 399 -9.65 16.88 21.16
CA ILE A 399 -8.78 18.04 20.99
C ILE A 399 -9.46 19.22 21.68
N VAL A 400 -8.90 19.67 22.79
CA VAL A 400 -9.41 20.84 23.51
C VAL A 400 -8.50 22.03 23.23
N GLN A 401 -9.09 23.12 22.74
CA GLN A 401 -8.41 24.38 22.50
C GLN A 401 -9.01 25.49 23.36
N VAL A 402 -8.16 26.32 23.95
CA VAL A 402 -8.54 27.64 24.49
C VAL A 402 -7.74 28.68 23.72
N THR A 403 -8.40 29.44 22.85
CA THR A 403 -7.74 30.36 21.93
C THR A 403 -8.64 31.51 21.49
N ASP A 404 -8.07 32.56 20.90
CA ASP A 404 -8.84 33.54 20.12
C ASP A 404 -9.39 32.85 18.85
N PRO A 405 -10.70 32.87 18.59
CA PRO A 405 -11.27 32.28 17.37
C PRO A 405 -10.68 32.81 16.06
N ASN A 406 -10.10 34.02 16.06
CA ASN A 406 -9.40 34.57 14.88
C ASN A 406 -7.93 34.18 14.82
N MET A 407 -7.43 33.40 15.79
CA MET A 407 -6.04 32.99 15.95
C MET A 407 -5.05 34.16 15.89
N ALA A 408 -5.44 35.32 16.43
CA ALA A 408 -4.67 36.55 16.30
C ALA A 408 -4.11 37.06 17.63
N LYS A 409 -4.71 36.70 18.78
CA LYS A 409 -4.39 37.35 20.07
C LYS A 409 -4.31 36.46 21.31
N GLY A 410 -3.42 36.87 22.21
CA GLY A 410 -3.27 36.34 23.57
C GLY A 410 -2.71 34.92 23.64
N ASP A 411 -2.79 34.34 24.83
CA ASP A 411 -2.35 32.97 25.07
C ASP A 411 -3.31 31.97 24.43
N PHE A 412 -2.75 30.89 23.90
CA PHE A 412 -3.49 29.75 23.44
C PHE A 412 -2.98 28.46 24.09
N VAL A 413 -3.89 27.49 24.22
CA VAL A 413 -3.61 26.14 24.66
C VAL A 413 -4.35 25.19 23.74
N GLN A 414 -3.66 24.15 23.26
CA GLN A 414 -4.25 22.97 22.64
C GLN A 414 -3.82 21.75 23.43
N LEU A 415 -4.75 20.86 23.77
CA LEU A 415 -4.48 19.61 24.46
C LEU A 415 -5.18 18.46 23.73
N GLU A 416 -4.48 17.34 23.62
CA GLU A 416 -5.04 16.08 23.15
C GLU A 416 -5.32 15.19 24.37
N LEU A 417 -6.60 14.91 24.63
CA LEU A 417 -7.08 14.24 25.84
C LEU A 417 -7.81 12.94 25.49
N CYS A 418 -7.86 12.02 26.44
CA CYS A 418 -8.43 10.70 26.29
C CYS A 418 -9.44 10.39 27.40
N SER A 419 -10.60 9.82 27.04
CA SER A 419 -11.56 9.27 28.00
C SER A 419 -12.27 8.04 27.44
N THR A 420 -12.78 7.19 28.32
CA THR A 420 -13.65 6.06 27.95
C THR A 420 -15.10 6.48 27.66
N SER A 421 -15.48 7.71 28.01
CA SER A 421 -16.77 8.30 27.66
C SER A 421 -16.77 8.80 26.21
N GLU A 422 -17.88 8.67 25.49
CA GLU A 422 -18.06 9.27 24.16
C GLU A 422 -18.32 10.79 24.24
N ASP A 423 -19.02 11.23 25.28
CA ASP A 423 -19.23 12.65 25.54
C ASP A 423 -18.17 13.17 26.51
N PHE A 424 -17.56 14.31 26.18
CA PHE A 424 -16.42 14.88 26.92
C PHE A 424 -16.75 15.12 28.41
N PRO A 425 -16.17 14.34 29.35
CA PRO A 425 -16.52 14.43 30.76
C PRO A 425 -15.70 15.48 31.51
N ASP A 426 -16.31 16.04 32.56
CA ASP A 426 -15.58 16.80 33.59
C ASP A 426 -14.63 15.88 34.35
N GLY A 427 -13.51 16.44 34.80
CA GLY A 427 -12.51 15.70 35.55
C GLY A 427 -11.11 16.28 35.40
N THR A 428 -10.16 15.63 36.04
CA THR A 428 -8.74 15.97 35.98
C THR A 428 -8.02 15.00 35.05
N TYR A 429 -7.48 15.50 33.96
CA TYR A 429 -6.71 14.74 32.99
C TYR A 429 -5.23 14.87 33.28
N THR A 430 -4.49 13.77 33.23
CA THR A 430 -3.03 13.73 33.39
C THR A 430 -2.35 13.60 32.05
N ILE A 431 -1.43 14.52 31.70
CA ILE A 431 -0.68 14.46 30.44
C ILE A 431 0.56 13.58 30.63
N ASP A 432 0.54 12.37 30.08
CA ASP A 432 1.59 11.37 30.34
C ASP A 432 1.74 10.24 29.32
N ASP A 433 0.96 10.23 28.23
CA ASP A 433 0.93 9.16 27.21
C ASP A 433 0.52 7.77 27.76
N SER A 434 -0.25 7.71 28.85
CA SER A 434 -0.69 6.42 29.43
C SER A 434 -1.80 5.73 28.64
N PHE A 435 -2.56 6.47 27.83
CA PHE A 435 -3.71 5.98 27.05
C PHE A 435 -4.74 5.24 27.92
N THR A 436 -5.13 5.87 29.02
CA THR A 436 -6.16 5.42 29.95
C THR A 436 -7.28 6.45 30.06
N ASP A 437 -8.34 6.14 30.81
CA ASP A 437 -9.36 7.13 31.11
C ASP A 437 -8.75 8.32 31.85
N PHE A 438 -9.16 9.54 31.48
CA PHE A 438 -8.61 10.79 31.99
C PHE A 438 -7.08 10.95 31.80
N SER A 439 -6.53 10.45 30.69
CA SER A 439 -5.14 10.74 30.30
C SER A 439 -5.08 11.79 29.18
N GLY A 440 -3.89 12.26 28.85
CA GLY A 440 -3.62 13.11 27.70
C GLY A 440 -2.27 12.82 27.07
N ILE A 441 -2.14 13.19 25.81
CA ILE A 441 -0.95 12.97 24.99
C ILE A 441 -0.02 14.18 25.12
N ARG A 442 1.28 13.94 25.32
CA ARG A 442 2.30 14.98 25.38
C ARG A 442 2.44 15.71 24.04
N GLY A 443 3.03 16.89 24.07
CA GLY A 443 3.42 17.60 22.86
C GLY A 443 4.60 16.92 22.18
N HIS A 444 4.46 16.65 20.88
CA HIS A 444 5.52 16.08 20.03
C HIS A 444 5.79 16.99 18.84
N MET A 445 6.86 16.70 18.08
CA MET A 445 7.12 17.35 16.80
C MET A 445 6.88 16.36 15.67
N ASP A 446 6.22 16.80 14.61
CA ASP A 446 6.14 16.02 13.38
C ASP A 446 7.46 16.11 12.57
N TYR A 447 7.54 15.36 11.47
CA TYR A 447 8.69 15.37 10.57
C TYR A 447 9.00 16.75 9.97
N GLY A 448 7.99 17.62 9.84
CA GLY A 448 8.12 18.98 9.33
C GLY A 448 8.60 19.99 10.38
N GLY A 449 8.77 19.56 11.64
CA GLY A 449 9.10 20.45 12.75
C GLY A 449 7.90 21.28 13.22
N VAL A 450 6.68 20.78 13.04
CA VAL A 450 5.46 21.39 13.55
C VAL A 450 5.04 20.70 14.85
N PRO A 451 4.70 21.46 15.92
CA PRO A 451 4.18 20.87 17.15
C PRO A 451 2.84 20.16 16.93
N ASP A 452 2.71 18.97 17.50
CA ASP A 452 1.50 18.15 17.47
C ASP A 452 1.00 17.79 18.87
N PHE A 453 -0.27 17.39 18.95
CA PHE A 453 -1.02 17.03 20.16
C PHE A 453 -1.17 18.21 21.14
N SER A 454 -0.35 18.28 22.18
CA SER A 454 -0.50 19.23 23.30
C SER A 454 0.56 20.34 23.30
N VAL A 455 0.13 21.57 23.07
CA VAL A 455 1.00 22.75 22.92
C VAL A 455 0.38 23.99 23.57
N VAL A 456 1.23 24.85 24.11
CA VAL A 456 0.86 26.18 24.59
C VAL A 456 1.65 27.25 23.84
N GLY A 457 1.11 28.46 23.75
CA GLY A 457 1.87 29.59 23.25
C GLY A 457 1.13 30.92 23.31
N ASN A 458 1.68 31.94 22.66
CA ASN A 458 1.11 33.28 22.58
C ASN A 458 1.05 33.78 21.14
N LEU A 459 -0.13 34.23 20.71
CA LEU A 459 -0.42 34.61 19.33
C LEU A 459 -0.06 36.07 19.00
N GLU A 460 0.48 36.86 19.94
CA GLU A 460 0.84 38.28 19.72
C GLU A 460 2.34 38.55 19.77
N LYS A 461 3.13 37.59 20.24
CA LYS A 461 4.58 37.75 20.42
C LYS A 461 5.32 36.94 19.37
N TYR A 462 5.91 37.63 18.41
CA TYR A 462 6.71 37.03 17.35
C TYR A 462 8.10 37.64 17.31
N ASP A 463 9.08 36.81 17.00
CA ASP A 463 10.43 37.26 16.71
C ASP A 463 10.50 38.00 15.36
N ALA A 464 11.69 38.48 15.01
CA ALA A 464 11.90 39.22 13.77
C ALA A 464 11.69 38.37 12.49
N GLN A 465 11.60 37.06 12.61
CA GLN A 465 11.43 36.08 11.55
C GLN A 465 9.98 35.59 11.45
N GLY A 466 9.13 35.96 12.40
CA GLY A 466 7.71 35.59 12.44
C GLY A 466 7.42 34.30 13.21
N TYR A 467 8.38 33.77 13.98
CA TYR A 467 8.13 32.65 14.90
C TYR A 467 7.61 33.15 16.25
N GLN A 468 6.75 32.36 16.90
CA GLN A 468 6.21 32.73 18.21
C GLN A 468 7.33 32.77 19.26
N GLU A 469 7.46 33.88 19.98
CA GLU A 469 8.45 34.01 21.07
C GLU A 469 8.08 33.16 22.27
N ILE A 470 6.79 32.84 22.44
CA ILE A 470 6.28 31.99 23.52
C ILE A 470 5.53 30.83 22.89
N GLN A 471 6.17 29.66 22.91
CA GLN A 471 5.60 28.42 22.46
C GLN A 471 6.29 27.26 23.19
N ALA A 472 5.51 26.29 23.68
CA ALA A 472 6.06 25.10 24.29
C ALA A 472 5.16 23.89 24.13
N CYS A 473 5.75 22.75 23.80
CA CYS A 473 5.13 21.44 23.93
C CYS A 473 4.89 21.13 25.42
N VAL A 474 3.72 20.56 25.71
CA VAL A 474 3.38 20.13 27.07
C VAL A 474 4.01 18.76 27.33
N GLY A 475 4.96 18.70 28.26
CA GLY A 475 5.66 17.47 28.61
C GLY A 475 5.00 16.67 29.73
N SER A 476 4.29 17.32 30.65
CA SER A 476 3.51 16.63 31.69
C SER A 476 2.52 17.56 32.40
N GLY A 477 1.91 17.06 33.49
CA GLY A 477 1.06 17.83 34.39
C GLY A 477 -0.40 17.46 34.27
N THR A 478 -1.27 18.34 34.73
CA THR A 478 -2.71 18.09 34.83
C THR A 478 -3.53 19.27 34.33
N VAL A 479 -4.67 18.97 33.71
CA VAL A 479 -5.72 19.94 33.41
C VAL A 479 -7.03 19.48 34.04
N THR A 480 -7.76 20.39 34.68
CA THR A 480 -9.05 20.07 35.33
C THR A 480 -10.18 20.83 34.67
N PHE A 481 -11.24 20.11 34.30
CA PHE A 481 -12.47 20.64 33.72
C PHE A 481 -13.61 20.55 34.73
N GLU A 482 -14.26 21.69 34.98
CA GLU A 482 -15.39 21.80 35.90
C GLU A 482 -16.53 22.54 35.20
N THR A 483 -17.73 21.95 35.18
CA THR A 483 -18.95 22.67 34.79
C THR A 483 -19.31 23.68 35.87
N VAL A 484 -19.51 24.93 35.45
CA VAL A 484 -19.88 26.06 36.32
C VAL A 484 -21.05 26.83 35.71
N ASP A 485 -21.71 27.68 36.51
CA ASP A 485 -22.79 28.52 36.03
C ASP A 485 -22.32 29.38 34.84
N GLY A 486 -22.91 29.15 33.66
CA GLY A 486 -22.59 29.87 32.44
C GLY A 486 -21.46 29.29 31.58
N GLY A 487 -20.90 28.11 31.91
CA GLY A 487 -19.96 27.42 31.02
C GLY A 487 -19.05 26.40 31.69
N LYS A 488 -17.76 26.48 31.36
CA LYS A 488 -16.69 25.63 31.91
C LYS A 488 -15.64 26.48 32.60
N LYS A 489 -15.11 25.98 33.70
CA LYS A 489 -13.86 26.41 34.30
C LYS A 489 -12.79 25.37 33.96
N ILE A 490 -11.67 25.83 33.42
CA ILE A 490 -10.55 24.97 33.01
C ILE A 490 -9.32 25.45 33.78
N THR A 491 -8.76 24.61 34.63
CA THR A 491 -7.58 24.92 35.42
C THR A 491 -6.37 24.15 34.89
N PHE A 492 -5.34 24.89 34.48
CA PHE A 492 -4.11 24.36 33.93
C PHE A 492 -3.03 24.32 35.02
N ASN A 493 -2.45 23.15 35.22
CA ASN A 493 -1.27 22.90 36.04
C ASN A 493 -0.33 21.98 35.25
N LEU A 494 0.21 22.53 34.18
CA LEU A 494 1.00 21.83 33.18
C LEU A 494 2.49 22.06 33.41
N VAL A 495 3.31 21.24 32.77
CA VAL A 495 4.76 21.37 32.73
C VAL A 495 5.21 21.25 31.28
N SER A 496 6.05 22.18 30.83
CA SER A 496 6.61 22.17 29.49
C SER A 496 7.60 21.02 29.28
N ALA A 497 8.00 20.77 28.03
CA ALA A 497 8.97 19.73 27.71
C ALA A 497 10.31 19.94 28.44
N ASP A 498 10.74 21.19 28.63
CA ASP A 498 11.98 21.52 29.37
C ASP A 498 11.78 21.70 30.89
N GLY A 499 10.58 21.42 31.40
CA GLY A 499 10.32 21.36 32.85
C GLY A 499 9.81 22.66 33.49
N HIS A 500 9.44 23.68 32.70
CA HIS A 500 8.86 24.92 33.22
C HIS A 500 7.38 24.73 33.56
N LYS A 501 6.93 25.31 34.69
CA LYS A 501 5.51 25.24 35.06
C LYS A 501 4.69 26.17 34.18
N ILE A 502 3.57 25.68 33.69
CA ILE A 502 2.59 26.45 32.92
C ILE A 502 1.26 26.39 33.68
N THR A 503 0.85 27.54 34.24
CA THR A 503 -0.33 27.60 35.11
C THR A 503 -1.33 28.63 34.63
N GLY A 504 -2.61 28.41 34.88
CA GLY A 504 -3.65 29.40 34.57
C GLY A 504 -5.05 28.86 34.77
N THR A 505 -6.04 29.72 34.57
CA THR A 505 -7.44 29.31 34.62
C THR A 505 -8.26 30.08 33.60
N TYR A 506 -9.00 29.34 32.78
CA TYR A 506 -10.04 29.88 31.91
C TYR A 506 -11.41 29.69 32.57
N THR A 507 -12.30 30.66 32.40
CA THR A 507 -13.72 30.51 32.77
C THR A 507 -14.58 31.16 31.69
N GLY A 508 -15.43 30.38 31.05
CA GLY A 508 -16.29 30.86 29.97
C GLY A 508 -16.99 29.74 29.23
N SER A 509 -17.61 30.05 28.10
CA SER A 509 -18.28 29.06 27.26
C SER A 509 -17.29 28.07 26.66
N MET A 510 -17.70 26.81 26.55
CA MET A 510 -17.02 25.79 25.76
C MET A 510 -17.99 25.21 24.74
N GLN A 511 -17.60 25.16 23.47
CA GLN A 511 -18.36 24.50 22.41
C GLN A 511 -17.76 23.14 22.10
N THR A 512 -18.61 22.14 21.83
CA THR A 512 -18.15 20.80 21.45
C THR A 512 -18.62 20.47 20.04
N PHE A 513 -17.71 20.00 19.21
CA PHE A 513 -17.95 19.55 17.84
C PHE A 513 -17.62 18.07 17.74
N LYS A 514 -18.46 17.28 17.07
CA LYS A 514 -18.17 15.88 16.74
C LYS A 514 -17.57 15.82 15.34
N ASN A 515 -16.38 15.26 15.21
CA ASN A 515 -15.61 15.19 13.97
C ASN A 515 -15.13 13.75 13.72
N TYR A 516 -16.10 12.85 13.53
CA TYR A 516 -15.91 11.44 13.16
C TYR A 516 -17.16 10.90 12.48
#